data_AF-A0A238J2D5-F1
#
_entry.id   AF-A0A238J2D5-F1
#
_cell.length_a   1.000
_cell.length_b   1.000
_cell.length_c   1.000
_cell.angle_alpha   90.00
_cell.angle_beta   90.00
_cell.angle_gamma   90.00
#
_symmetry.space_group_name_H-M   'P 1'
#
loop_
_entity.id
_entity.type
_entity.pdbx_description
1 polymer ?
#
loop_
_entity_poly.entity_id
_entity_poly.type
_entity_poly.pdbx_seq_one_letter_code
_entity_poly.pdbx_strand_id
1 'polypeptide(L)' 'MIRFWDGFLSALGAFLTLILIGVPLWGAVSALRADLLPVWAWGPVVGLGFVGLVMAGAFLRKAGRGVHPLRDRRR' A
#
# COMPACT_ATOMS: atom_id res chain seq x y z
N MET A 1 23.34 -9.73 9.70
CA MET A 1 23.02 -8.32 9.44
C MET A 1 22.13 -8.12 8.21
N ILE A 2 22.40 -8.79 7.08
CA ILE A 2 21.62 -8.67 5.82
C ILE A 2 20.10 -8.86 6.04
N ARG A 3 19.69 -9.89 6.80
CA ARG A 3 18.27 -10.18 7.07
C ARG A 3 17.51 -9.07 7.82
N PHE A 4 18.18 -8.32 8.69
CA PHE A 4 17.54 -7.21 9.42
C PHE A 4 17.30 -6.03 8.50
N TRP A 5 18.30 -5.68 7.68
CA TRP A 5 18.20 -4.62 6.69
C TRP A 5 17.16 -4.92 5.61
N ASP A 6 17.11 -6.16 5.14
CA ASP A 6 16.08 -6.65 4.22
C ASP A 6 14.67 -6.52 4.81
N GLY A 7 14.52 -6.83 6.10
CA GLY A 7 13.28 -6.64 6.84
C GLY A 7 12.88 -5.17 6.92
N PHE A 8 13.82 -4.29 7.27
CA PHE A 8 13.63 -2.84 7.34
C PHE A 8 13.23 -2.25 5.99
N LEU A 9 13.91 -2.62 4.90
CA LEU A 9 13.57 -2.18 3.54
C LEU A 9 12.16 -2.61 3.12
N SER A 10 11.73 -3.82 3.53
CA SER A 10 10.35 -4.26 3.32
C SER A 10 9.34 -3.47 4.16
N ALA A 11 9.66 -3.12 5.41
CA ALA A 11 8.81 -2.27 6.23
C ALA A 11 8.69 -0.85 5.65
N LEU A 12 9.80 -0.29 5.17
CA LEU A 12 9.84 0.98 4.47
C LEU A 12 9.02 0.92 3.17
N GLY A 13 9.12 -0.18 2.41
CA GLY A 13 8.29 -0.41 1.22
C GLY A 13 6.80 -0.43 1.53
N ALA A 14 6.39 -1.07 2.65
CA ALA A 14 5.00 -1.02 3.12
C ALA A 14 4.56 0.41 3.45
N PHE A 15 5.39 1.15 4.17
CA PHE A 15 5.12 2.54 4.55
C PHE A 15 4.99 3.46 3.33
N LEU A 16 5.92 3.36 2.38
CA LEU A 16 5.85 4.12 1.13
C LEU A 16 4.62 3.77 0.30
N THR A 17 4.23 2.49 0.27
CA THR A 17 2.99 2.06 -0.40
C THR A 17 1.76 2.74 0.21
N LEU A 18 1.68 2.79 1.55
CA LEU A 18 0.59 3.47 2.24
C LEU A 18 0.57 4.98 1.98
N ILE A 19 1.73 5.64 1.90
CA ILE A 19 1.78 7.07 1.58
C ILE A 19 1.34 7.31 0.13
N LEU A 20 1.96 6.61 -0.82
CA LEU A 20 1.76 6.84 -2.26
C LEU A 20 0.33 6.52 -2.70
N ILE A 21 -0.34 5.57 -2.05
CA ILE A 21 -1.75 5.24 -2.33
C ILE A 21 -2.68 6.03 -1.41
N GLY A 22 -2.35 6.14 -0.13
CA GLY A 22 -3.19 6.76 0.89
C GLY A 22 -3.41 8.25 0.69
N VAL A 23 -2.40 9.00 0.23
CA VAL A 23 -2.55 10.44 -0.03
C VAL A 23 -3.53 10.71 -1.18
N PRO A 24 -3.40 10.10 -2.37
CA PRO A 24 -4.41 10.21 -3.42
C PRO A 24 -5.79 9.68 -2.99
N LEU A 25 -5.83 8.58 -2.25
CA LEU A 25 -7.08 8.00 -1.75
C LEU A 25 -7.82 8.97 -0.82
N TRP A 26 -7.09 9.61 0.10
CA TRP A 26 -7.65 10.64 0.98
C TRP A 26 -8.17 11.84 0.17
N GLY A 27 -7.44 12.27 -0.85
CA GLY A 27 -7.90 13.31 -1.77
C GLY A 27 -9.20 12.93 -2.48
N ALA A 28 -9.29 11.71 -2.99
CA ALA A 28 -10.50 11.20 -3.66
C ALA A 28 -11.70 11.09 -2.71
N VAL A 29 -11.48 10.63 -1.47
CA VAL A 29 -12.53 10.60 -0.43
C VAL A 29 -12.97 12.01 -0.06
N SER A 30 -12.04 12.96 0.05
CA SER A 30 -12.36 14.35 0.34
C SER A 30 -13.19 14.98 -0.79
N ALA A 31 -12.84 14.71 -2.05
CA ALA A 31 -13.60 15.17 -3.21
C ALA A 31 -15.02 14.56 -3.27
N LEU A 32 -15.15 13.26 -2.98
CA LEU A 32 -16.46 12.58 -2.89
C LEU A 32 -17.33 13.17 -1.78
N ARG A 33 -16.75 13.47 -0.61
CA ARG A 33 -17.46 14.08 0.52
C ARG A 33 -17.87 15.53 0.27
N ALA A 34 -17.20 16.21 -0.65
CA ALA A 34 -17.51 17.57 -1.07
C ALA A 34 -18.45 17.62 -2.29
N ASP A 35 -19.05 16.49 -2.68
CA ASP A 35 -19.93 16.35 -3.85
C ASP A 35 -19.29 16.81 -5.19
N LEU A 36 -17.96 16.80 -5.28
CA LEU A 36 -17.21 17.15 -6.49
C LEU A 36 -17.14 15.99 -7.50
N LEU A 37 -17.51 14.78 -7.06
CA LEU A 37 -17.46 13.56 -7.85
C LEU A 37 -18.80 12.80 -7.73
N PRO A 38 -19.21 12.08 -8.80
CA PRO A 38 -20.44 11.30 -8.77
C PRO A 38 -20.35 10.11 -7.80
N VAL A 39 -21.47 9.71 -7.22
CA VAL A 39 -21.54 8.67 -6.17
C VAL A 39 -20.92 7.32 -6.58
N TRP A 40 -20.95 6.97 -7.86
CA TRP A 40 -20.37 5.72 -8.35
C TRP A 40 -18.83 5.66 -8.17
N ALA A 41 -18.16 6.81 -8.04
CA ALA A 41 -16.72 6.88 -7.82
C ALA A 41 -16.29 6.32 -6.44
N TRP A 42 -17.22 6.08 -5.51
CA TRP A 42 -16.95 5.28 -4.30
C TRP A 42 -16.44 3.88 -4.62
N GLY A 43 -16.94 3.23 -5.67
CA GLY A 43 -16.52 1.88 -6.06
C GLY A 43 -15.02 1.80 -6.36
N PRO A 44 -14.50 2.57 -7.34
CA PRO A 44 -13.07 2.67 -7.62
C PRO A 44 -12.23 3.09 -6.42
N VAL A 45 -12.70 4.04 -5.61
CA VAL A 45 -11.98 4.51 -4.40
C VAL A 45 -11.81 3.38 -3.39
N VAL A 46 -12.89 2.64 -3.08
CA VAL A 46 -12.81 1.47 -2.19
C VAL A 46 -11.89 0.39 -2.77
N GLY A 47 -11.97 0.13 -4.08
CA GLY A 47 -11.09 -0.81 -4.77
C GLY A 47 -9.61 -0.45 -4.66
N LEU A 48 -9.26 0.83 -4.87
CA LEU A 48 -7.89 1.34 -4.71
C LEU A 48 -7.41 1.20 -3.26
N GLY A 49 -8.26 1.53 -2.28
CA GLY A 49 -7.95 1.35 -0.86
C GLY A 49 -7.66 -0.11 -0.52
N PHE A 50 -8.49 -1.03 -1.02
CA PHE A 50 -8.29 -2.47 -0.82
C PHE A 50 -6.97 -2.96 -1.42
N VAL A 51 -6.67 -2.62 -2.68
CA VAL A 51 -5.41 -3.00 -3.34
C VAL A 51 -4.21 -2.45 -2.58
N GLY A 52 -4.26 -1.19 -2.15
CA GLY A 52 -3.18 -0.58 -1.36
C GLY A 52 -2.91 -1.30 -0.04
N LEU A 53 -3.96 -1.71 0.68
CA LEU A 53 -3.82 -2.48 1.91
C LEU A 53 -3.25 -3.89 1.66
N VAL A 54 -3.68 -4.56 0.58
CA VAL A 54 -3.13 -5.87 0.20
C VAL A 54 -1.63 -5.77 -0.11
N MET A 55 -1.22 -4.75 -0.87
CA MET A 55 0.19 -4.53 -1.20
C MET A 55 1.03 -4.19 0.04
N ALA A 56 0.56 -3.26 0.87
CA ALA A 56 1.24 -2.91 2.12
C ALA A 56 1.36 -4.14 3.05
N GLY A 57 0.30 -4.94 3.16
CA GLY A 57 0.30 -6.19 3.92
C GLY A 57 1.30 -7.22 3.37
N ALA A 58 1.47 -7.30 2.04
CA ALA A 58 2.48 -8.17 1.44
C ALA A 58 3.91 -7.74 1.81
N PHE A 59 4.20 -6.44 1.81
CA PHE A 59 5.49 -5.91 2.24
C PHE A 59 5.73 -6.12 3.74
N LEU A 60 4.73 -5.90 4.60
CA LEU A 60 4.84 -6.19 6.03
C LEU A 60 5.12 -7.67 6.31
N ARG A 61 4.50 -8.59 5.55
CA ARG A 61 4.81 -10.03 5.62
C ARG A 61 6.25 -10.34 5.20
N LYS A 62 6.79 -9.62 4.20
CA LYS A 62 8.22 -9.74 3.83
C LYS A 62 9.12 -9.19 4.93
N ALA A 63 8.73 -8.07 5.56
CA ALA A 63 9.46 -7.45 6.65
C ALA A 63 9.61 -8.39 7.85
N GLY A 64 8.51 -9.01 8.31
CA GLY A 64 8.53 -9.96 9.42
C GLY A 64 9.34 -11.23 9.15
N ARG A 65 9.63 -11.54 7.87
CA ARG A 65 10.47 -12.69 7.47
C ARG A 65 11.93 -12.30 7.21
N GLY A 66 12.27 -11.01 7.26
CA GLY A 66 13.60 -10.51 6.89
C GLY A 66 13.93 -10.76 5.42
N VAL A 67 12.95 -10.58 4.54
CA VAL A 67 13.06 -10.82 3.09
C VAL A 67 13.08 -9.49 2.36
N HIS A 68 14.03 -9.31 1.44
CA HIS A 68 14.14 -8.09 0.65
C HIS A 68 12.86 -7.83 -0.18
N PRO A 69 12.38 -6.58 -0.29
CA PRO A 69 11.10 -6.26 -0.94
C PRO A 69 11.05 -6.68 -2.41
N LEU A 70 12.17 -6.56 -3.12
CA LEU A 70 12.31 -6.94 -4.54
C LEU A 70 12.75 -8.40 -4.74
N ARG A 71 12.86 -9.20 -3.67
CA ARG A 71 13.23 -10.60 -3.82
C ARG A 71 12.12 -11.34 -4.54
N ASP A 72 12.47 -11.86 -5.70
CA ASP A 72 11.60 -12.72 -6.48
C ASP A 72 11.44 -14.08 -5.81
N ARG A 73 10.23 -14.65 -5.92
CA ARG A 73 10.03 -16.07 -5.63
C ARG A 73 10.39 -16.81 -6.92
N ARG A 74 11.47 -17.61 -6.90
CA ARG A 74 11.64 -18.67 -7.90
C ARG A 74 10.40 -19.58 -7.79
N ARG A 75 9.53 -19.51 -8.78
CA ARG A 75 8.42 -20.44 -8.97
C ARG A 75 8.94 -21.65 -9.72
#